data_AF-G5ZX68-F1
#
_entry.id   AF-G5ZX68-F1
#
_cell.length_a   1.000
_cell.length_b   1.000
_cell.length_c   1.000
_cell.angle_alpha   90.00
_cell.angle_beta   90.00
_cell.angle_gamma   90.00
#
_symmetry.space_group_name_H-M   'P 1'
#
loop_
_entity.id
_entity.type
_entity.pdbx_description
1 polymer ?
#
loop_
_entity_poly.entity_id
_entity_poly.type
_entity_poly.pdbx_seq_one_letter_code
_entity_poly.pdbx_strand_id
1 'polypeptide(L)'
;MRLAALGKMTALAIFLSGQAAAYDALSQKCIMHRHIILEDDAIKEGKLDTFEMREESDELYLGGWYFGGASLPLDTVANDYAKANDDEGRTFIYWAGRFHFTFISHRHVTSISGDCKPVPRMNRG
;
A
#
# COMPACT_ATOMS: atom_id res chain seq x y z
N MET A 1 26.11 26.34 -65.12
CA MET A 1 24.91 26.51 -64.28
C MET A 1 24.02 25.30 -64.40
N ARG A 2 23.88 24.48 -63.34
CA ARG A 2 22.67 23.73 -62.96
C ARG A 2 22.84 23.32 -61.48
N LEU A 3 22.01 23.91 -60.61
CA LEU A 3 21.80 23.47 -59.23
C LEU A 3 20.83 22.28 -59.21
N ALA A 4 21.09 21.30 -58.35
CA ALA A 4 20.10 20.44 -57.70
C ALA A 4 20.79 19.84 -56.45
N ALA A 5 20.56 20.38 -55.26
CA ALA A 5 19.44 20.10 -54.36
C ALA A 5 19.69 18.88 -53.44
N LEU A 6 20.25 19.20 -52.27
CA LEU A 6 19.85 18.74 -50.93
C LEU A 6 19.43 17.26 -50.75
N GLY A 7 20.40 16.41 -50.41
CA GLY A 7 20.17 15.06 -49.90
C GLY A 7 19.87 15.05 -48.39
N LYS A 8 18.57 15.10 -48.09
CA LYS A 8 17.82 14.63 -46.91
C LYS A 8 18.64 14.12 -45.70
N MET A 9 18.62 14.88 -44.61
CA MET A 9 18.83 14.36 -43.25
C MET A 9 17.63 13.47 -42.87
N THR A 10 17.80 12.16 -42.83
CA THR A 10 16.85 11.27 -42.17
C THR A 10 17.15 11.25 -40.68
N ALA A 11 16.24 11.85 -39.93
CA ALA A 11 16.21 11.91 -38.48
C ALA A 11 16.21 10.50 -37.86
N LEU A 12 17.10 10.31 -36.89
CA LEU A 12 17.15 9.16 -36.00
C LEU A 12 15.97 9.27 -35.00
N ALA A 13 14.85 8.62 -35.31
CA ALA A 13 13.75 8.46 -34.36
C ALA A 13 14.03 7.24 -33.48
N ILE A 14 14.77 7.44 -32.38
CA ILE A 14 14.83 6.46 -31.30
C ILE A 14 13.46 6.46 -30.62
N PHE A 15 12.61 5.52 -31.01
CA PHE A 15 11.40 5.20 -30.26
C PHE A 15 11.82 4.60 -28.91
N LEU A 16 11.89 5.45 -27.89
CA LEU A 16 11.86 5.02 -26.49
C LEU A 16 10.43 4.53 -26.19
N SER A 17 10.10 3.33 -26.65
CA SER A 17 8.95 2.59 -26.15
C SER A 17 9.26 2.12 -24.73
N GLY A 18 9.19 3.03 -23.77
CA GLY A 18 9.10 2.66 -22.37
C GLY A 18 7.82 1.84 -22.21
N GLN A 19 7.97 0.52 -22.03
CA GLN A 19 6.90 -0.29 -21.48
C GLN A 19 6.59 0.31 -20.13
N ALA A 20 5.44 0.99 -20.02
CA ALA A 20 4.85 1.27 -18.72
C ALA A 20 4.52 -0.10 -18.13
N ALA A 21 5.46 -0.66 -17.37
CA ALA A 21 5.17 -1.77 -16.48
C ALA A 21 4.08 -1.24 -15.56
N ALA A 22 2.86 -1.74 -15.73
CA ALA A 22 1.81 -1.54 -14.75
C ALA A 22 2.34 -2.21 -13.48
N TYR A 23 2.96 -1.42 -12.61
CA TYR A 23 3.40 -1.87 -11.31
C TYR A 23 2.15 -2.39 -10.60
N ASP A 24 2.15 -3.66 -10.22
CA ASP A 24 0.99 -4.26 -9.58
C ASP A 24 0.91 -3.71 -8.14
N ALA A 25 0.30 -2.53 -7.99
CA ALA A 25 0.11 -1.90 -6.69
C ALA A 25 -0.66 -2.87 -5.78
N LEU A 26 -0.11 -3.09 -4.57
CA LEU A 26 -0.69 -3.98 -3.58
C LEU A 26 -2.10 -3.48 -3.20
N SER A 27 -3.12 -4.32 -3.41
CA SER A 27 -4.51 -4.00 -3.04
C SER A 27 -5.21 -5.22 -2.46
N GLN A 28 -5.60 -5.13 -1.19
CA GLN A 28 -6.08 -6.26 -0.39
C GLN A 28 -7.29 -5.87 0.45
N LYS A 29 -8.22 -6.81 0.65
CA LYS A 29 -9.26 -6.74 1.66
C LYS A 29 -8.88 -7.60 2.85
N CYS A 30 -8.78 -6.99 4.01
CA CYS A 30 -8.29 -7.60 5.24
C CYS A 30 -9.42 -7.81 6.25
N ILE A 31 -9.30 -8.87 7.04
CA ILE A 31 -10.27 -9.31 8.05
C ILE A 31 -9.53 -9.40 9.37
N MET A 32 -9.96 -8.62 10.37
CA MET A 32 -9.38 -8.68 11.71
C MET A 32 -9.82 -9.96 12.43
N HIS A 33 -8.84 -10.73 12.90
CA HIS A 33 -9.07 -11.94 13.70
C HIS A 33 -8.74 -11.74 15.18
N ARG A 34 -7.93 -10.73 15.50
CA ARG A 34 -7.57 -10.36 16.86
C ARG A 34 -7.37 -8.86 16.95
N HIS A 35 -7.86 -8.26 18.03
CA HIS A 35 -7.68 -6.86 18.36
C HIS A 35 -7.59 -6.72 19.88
N ILE A 36 -6.40 -6.44 20.39
CA ILE A 36 -6.10 -6.29 21.81
C ILE A 36 -5.76 -4.82 22.06
N ILE A 37 -6.39 -4.23 23.06
CA ILE A 37 -6.14 -2.87 23.51
C ILE A 37 -5.67 -2.93 24.97
N LEU A 38 -4.53 -2.33 25.26
CA LEU A 38 -4.09 -2.02 26.60
C LEU A 38 -4.21 -0.50 26.79
N GLU A 39 -5.06 -0.09 27.71
CA GLU A 39 -5.34 1.31 28.01
C GLU A 39 -5.43 1.48 29.53
N ASP A 40 -4.67 2.45 30.07
CA ASP A 40 -4.60 2.72 31.51
C ASP A 40 -4.44 1.45 32.37
N ASP A 41 -3.49 0.60 31.99
CA ASP A 41 -3.17 -0.70 32.62
C ASP A 41 -4.28 -1.76 32.58
N ALA A 42 -5.36 -1.54 31.82
CA ALA A 42 -6.44 -2.50 31.62
C ALA A 42 -6.42 -3.08 30.19
N ILE A 43 -6.52 -4.41 30.11
CA ILE A 43 -6.66 -5.13 28.83
C ILE A 43 -8.14 -5.18 28.44
N LYS A 44 -8.43 -4.79 27.20
CA LYS A 44 -9.76 -4.84 26.59
C LYS A 44 -9.66 -5.48 25.21
N GLU A 45 -10.71 -6.21 24.80
CA GLU A 45 -10.85 -6.63 23.42
C GLU A 45 -11.42 -5.48 22.60
N GLY A 46 -10.78 -5.20 21.48
CA GLY A 46 -11.29 -4.23 20.53
C GLY A 46 -12.29 -4.85 19.56
N LYS A 47 -13.08 -4.01 18.90
CA LYS A 47 -14.04 -4.47 17.89
C LYS A 47 -13.29 -5.04 16.68
N LEU A 48 -13.73 -6.20 16.21
CA LEU A 48 -13.26 -6.80 14.96
C LEU A 48 -14.02 -6.22 13.77
N ASP A 49 -13.33 -6.07 12.65
CA ASP A 49 -13.88 -5.51 11.43
C ASP A 49 -13.11 -5.98 10.17
N THR A 50 -13.59 -5.54 9.01
CA THR A 50 -12.87 -5.64 7.73
C THR A 50 -12.43 -4.27 7.24
N PHE A 51 -11.29 -4.21 6.57
CA PHE A 51 -10.75 -2.98 6.01
C PHE A 51 -10.07 -3.28 4.67
N GLU A 52 -9.82 -2.25 3.87
CA GLU A 52 -9.05 -2.35 2.63
C GLU A 52 -7.68 -1.73 2.83
N MET A 53 -6.66 -2.38 2.28
CA MET A 53 -5.28 -1.91 2.25
C MET A 53 -4.91 -1.66 0.79
N ARG A 54 -4.34 -0.49 0.48
CA ARG A 54 -3.87 -0.14 -0.85
C ARG A 54 -2.53 0.58 -0.79
N GLU A 55 -1.59 0.16 -1.62
CA GLU A 55 -0.39 0.93 -1.92
C GLU A 55 -0.77 2.14 -2.78
N GLU A 56 -0.42 3.34 -2.31
CA GLU A 56 -0.65 4.61 -2.98
C GLU A 56 0.67 5.42 -3.00
N SER A 57 1.42 5.31 -4.10
CA SER A 57 2.73 5.96 -4.26
C SER A 57 3.74 5.58 -3.17
N ASP A 58 3.94 6.44 -2.19
CA ASP A 58 4.85 6.30 -1.04
C ASP A 58 4.11 6.06 0.29
N GLU A 59 2.80 5.78 0.22
CA GLU A 59 1.95 5.54 1.37
C GLU A 59 1.17 4.22 1.26
N LEU A 60 0.81 3.68 2.42
CA LEU A 60 -0.13 2.58 2.57
C LEU A 60 -1.45 3.14 3.10
N TYR A 61 -2.45 3.20 2.22
CA TYR A 61 -3.80 3.59 2.56
C TYR A 61 -4.56 2.45 3.25
N LEU A 62 -5.18 2.75 4.38
CA LEU A 62 -6.01 1.84 5.19
C LEU A 62 -7.47 2.33 5.21
N GLY A 63 -8.29 1.81 4.31
CA GLY A 63 -9.70 2.17 4.16
C GLY A 63 -10.64 1.36 5.05
N GLY A 64 -11.65 2.00 5.62
CA GLY A 64 -12.63 1.36 6.51
C GLY A 64 -12.91 2.23 7.73
N TRP A 65 -13.98 1.93 8.48
CA TRP A 65 -14.36 2.79 9.60
C TRP A 65 -13.29 2.80 10.70
N TYR A 66 -12.63 1.64 10.92
CA TYR A 66 -11.67 1.50 12.01
C TYR A 66 -10.45 2.41 11.86
N PHE A 67 -9.85 2.43 10.67
CA PHE A 67 -8.67 3.24 10.37
C PHE A 67 -9.02 4.65 9.89
N GLY A 68 -10.30 4.96 9.65
CA GLY A 68 -10.75 6.28 9.20
C GLY A 68 -10.17 6.73 7.86
N GLY A 69 -9.63 5.82 7.04
CA GLY A 69 -8.92 6.17 5.82
C GLY A 69 -7.50 6.70 6.06
N ALA A 70 -6.83 6.26 7.14
CA ALA A 70 -5.46 6.66 7.43
C ALA A 70 -4.49 6.22 6.31
N SER A 71 -3.52 7.08 6.01
CA SER A 71 -2.35 6.76 5.20
C SER A 71 -1.13 6.66 6.11
N LEU A 72 -0.33 5.61 5.93
CA LEU A 72 0.93 5.42 6.64
C LEU A 72 2.10 5.48 5.64
N PRO A 73 3.20 6.18 5.93
CA PRO A 73 4.38 6.17 5.07
C PRO A 73 4.90 4.76 4.85
N LEU A 74 5.15 4.38 3.59
CA LEU A 74 5.73 3.09 3.24
C LEU A 74 7.23 3.09 3.52
N ASP A 75 7.65 2.18 4.38
CA ASP A 75 9.05 1.87 4.64
C ASP A 75 9.62 0.95 3.56
N THR A 76 8.85 -0.06 3.17
CA THR A 76 9.27 -1.11 2.23
C THR A 76 8.06 -1.75 1.59
N VAL A 77 8.16 -2.02 0.28
CA VAL A 77 7.13 -2.75 -0.47
C VAL A 77 7.76 -3.78 -1.41
N ALA A 78 7.15 -4.96 -1.44
CA ALA A 78 7.44 -6.07 -2.35
C ALA A 78 6.12 -6.82 -2.64
N ASN A 79 6.15 -7.76 -3.59
CA ASN A 79 4.94 -8.43 -4.10
C ASN A 79 4.02 -9.03 -3.02
N ASP A 80 4.59 -9.58 -1.94
CA ASP A 80 3.87 -10.23 -0.85
C ASP A 80 4.21 -9.61 0.52
N TYR A 81 4.84 -8.43 0.54
CA TYR A 81 5.28 -7.77 1.75
C TYR A 81 5.08 -6.27 1.66
N ALA A 82 4.51 -5.67 2.70
CA ALA A 82 4.52 -4.23 2.86
C ALA A 82 4.75 -3.89 4.32
N LYS A 83 5.58 -2.88 4.56
CA LYS A 83 5.80 -2.30 5.88
C LYS A 83 5.56 -0.81 5.79
N ALA A 84 4.75 -0.29 6.69
CA ALA A 84 4.49 1.13 6.83
C ALA A 84 4.57 1.52 8.31
N ASN A 85 5.12 2.69 8.59
CA ASN A 85 5.23 3.22 9.95
C ASN A 85 5.35 4.74 9.95
N ASP A 86 4.95 5.34 11.05
CA ASP A 86 5.06 6.78 11.26
C ASP A 86 5.64 7.12 12.63
N ASP A 87 5.87 8.41 12.81
CA ASP A 87 6.40 8.99 14.05
C ASP A 87 5.37 8.99 15.20
N GLU A 88 4.11 8.69 14.91
CA GLU A 88 3.05 8.55 15.93
C GLU A 88 3.09 7.17 16.61
N GLY A 89 3.98 6.27 16.19
CA GLY A 89 4.13 4.94 16.76
C GLY A 89 3.17 3.91 16.17
N ARG A 90 2.57 4.21 15.00
CA ARG A 90 1.81 3.22 14.22
C ARG A 90 2.79 2.41 13.37
N THR A 91 2.54 1.11 13.30
CA THR A 91 3.28 0.20 12.42
C THR A 91 2.30 -0.78 11.81
N PHE A 92 2.38 -0.94 10.50
CA PHE A 92 1.62 -1.91 9.73
C PHE A 92 2.58 -2.81 8.98
N ILE A 93 2.40 -4.12 9.10
CA ILE A 93 3.17 -5.13 8.39
C ILE A 93 2.18 -6.06 7.70
N TYR A 94 2.28 -6.16 6.39
CA TYR A 94 1.67 -7.21 5.58
C TYR A 94 2.75 -8.21 5.17
N TRP A 95 2.45 -9.50 5.28
CA TRP A 95 3.30 -10.55 4.73
C TRP A 95 2.47 -11.77 4.33
N ALA A 96 2.58 -12.18 3.07
CA ALA A 96 2.03 -13.42 2.53
C ALA A 96 0.55 -13.65 2.88
N GLY A 97 -0.29 -12.62 2.70
CA GLY A 97 -1.73 -12.71 2.97
C GLY A 97 -2.11 -12.51 4.44
N ARG A 98 -1.18 -12.17 5.32
CA ARG A 98 -1.44 -11.84 6.73
C ARG A 98 -1.06 -10.41 7.02
N PHE A 99 -1.72 -9.78 7.98
CA PHE A 99 -1.32 -8.47 8.45
C PHE A 99 -1.18 -8.43 9.97
N HIS A 100 -0.36 -7.48 10.40
CA HIS A 100 -0.26 -7.05 11.76
C HIS A 100 -0.22 -5.52 11.80
N PHE A 101 -1.05 -4.92 12.65
CA PHE A 101 -1.02 -3.50 12.94
C PHE A 101 -0.77 -3.30 14.42
N THR A 102 0.11 -2.38 14.77
CA THR A 102 0.32 -1.93 16.14
C THR A 102 0.28 -0.43 16.19
N PHE A 103 -0.28 0.11 17.27
CA PHE A 103 -0.06 1.49 17.69
C PHE A 103 0.41 1.47 19.13
N ILE A 104 1.58 2.06 19.38
CA ILE A 104 2.22 2.07 20.69
C ILE A 104 2.46 3.51 21.09
N SER A 105 1.80 3.94 22.16
CA SER A 105 2.01 5.21 22.83
C SER A 105 2.27 4.98 24.32
N HIS A 106 2.54 6.05 25.07
CA HIS A 106 2.82 5.97 26.49
C HIS A 106 1.67 5.37 27.33
N ARG A 107 0.40 5.57 26.92
CA ARG A 107 -0.79 5.14 27.69
C ARG A 107 -1.71 4.18 26.95
N HIS A 108 -1.47 3.99 25.67
CA HIS A 108 -2.34 3.21 24.80
C HIS A 108 -1.47 2.32 23.91
N VAL A 109 -1.72 1.02 23.97
CA VAL A 109 -1.21 0.06 23.00
C VAL A 109 -2.39 -0.65 22.35
N THR A 110 -2.45 -0.64 21.02
CA THR A 110 -3.33 -1.55 20.29
C THR A 110 -2.52 -2.46 19.38
N SER A 111 -2.97 -3.71 19.28
CA SER A 111 -2.40 -4.74 18.43
C SER A 111 -3.53 -5.45 17.71
N ILE A 112 -3.48 -5.44 16.38
CA ILE A 112 -4.46 -6.06 15.49
C ILE A 112 -3.74 -7.03 14.58
N SER A 113 -4.35 -8.18 14.32
CA SER A 113 -3.85 -9.11 13.31
C SER A 113 -4.99 -9.85 12.63
N GLY A 114 -4.70 -10.34 11.44
CA GLY A 114 -5.62 -11.17 10.70
C GLY A 114 -5.14 -11.48 9.30
N ASP A 115 -6.08 -11.82 8.43
CA ASP A 115 -5.81 -12.31 7.09
C ASP A 115 -6.31 -11.31 6.04
N CYS A 116 -5.64 -11.28 4.89
CA CYS A 116 -5.94 -10.42 3.76
C CYS A 116 -6.11 -11.27 2.50
N LYS A 117 -7.03 -10.85 1.63
CA LYS A 117 -7.26 -11.45 0.31
C LYS A 117 -7.16 -10.39 -0.78
N PRO A 118 -6.60 -10.72 -1.95
CA PRO A 118 -6.51 -9.75 -3.05
C PRO A 118 -7.89 -9.23 -3.42
N VAL A 119 -8.00 -7.92 -3.65
CA VAL A 119 -9.22 -7.34 -4.24
C VAL A 119 -9.16 -7.58 -5.74
N PRO A 120 -10.11 -8.33 -6.34
CA PRO A 120 -10.12 -8.53 -7.79
C PRO A 120 -10.22 -7.16 -8.48
N ARG A 121 -9.30 -6.87 -9.40
CA ARG A 121 -9.42 -5.69 -10.25
C ARG A 121 -10.65 -5.87 -11.13
N MET A 122 -11.65 -5.00 -10.98
CA MET A 122 -12.63 -4.83 -12.04
C MET A 122 -11.87 -4.22 -13.21
N ASN A 123 -11.59 -5.01 -14.25
CA ASN A 123 -11.13 -4.49 -15.52
C ASN A 123 -12.13 -3.42 -15.96
N ARG A 124 -11.72 -2.15 -15.98
CA ARG A 124 -12.42 -1.15 -16.78
C ARG A 124 -12.24 -1.60 -18.22
N GLY A 125 -13.27 -2.24 -18.77
CA GLY A 125 -13.38 -2.54 -20.20
C GLY A 125 -13.58 -1.28 -21.03
#